data_AF-A0A8G0P9J7-F1
#
_entry.id   AF-A0A8G0P9J7-F1
#
_cell.length_a   1.000
_cell.length_b   1.000
_cell.length_c   1.000
_cell.angle_alpha   90.00
_cell.angle_beta   90.00
_cell.angle_gamma   90.00
#
_symmetry.space_group_name_H-M   'P 1'
#
loop_
_entity.id
_entity.type
_entity.pdbx_description
1 polymer ?
#
loop_
_entity_poly.entity_id
_entity_poly.type
_entity_poly.pdbx_seq_one_letter_code
_entity_poly.pdbx_strand_id
1 'polypeptide(L)'
;MIKRYLLLLVFFIDFYSHAQFISVETNRTPDDLVRNTLTQSVCINVSNVKSSTGTNYGSTNGIGYFKNTNPAFPISEGIILSTGNALKSIGPNTSRLQDGIDTWPVIVI
;
A
#
# COMPACT_ATOMS: atom_id res chain seq x y z
N MET A 1 10.66 -49.29 9.72
CA MET A 1 11.68 -48.22 9.89
C MET A 1 11.31 -46.90 9.19
N ILE A 2 10.41 -46.89 8.18
CA ILE A 2 9.99 -45.67 7.43
C ILE A 2 9.18 -44.65 8.26
N LYS A 3 8.38 -45.09 9.24
CA LYS A 3 7.49 -44.23 10.05
C LYS A 3 8.24 -43.19 10.91
N ARG A 4 9.50 -43.46 11.28
CA ARG A 4 10.33 -42.52 12.07
C ARG A 4 10.87 -41.36 11.24
N TYR A 5 11.11 -41.59 9.93
CA TYR A 5 11.56 -40.53 9.02
C TYR A 5 10.41 -39.61 8.58
N LEU A 6 9.18 -40.11 8.52
CA LEU A 6 7.99 -39.29 8.23
C LEU A 6 7.83 -38.14 9.23
N LEU A 7 8.11 -38.41 10.51
CA LEU A 7 7.96 -37.43 11.60
C LEU A 7 9.05 -36.35 11.56
N LEU A 8 10.24 -36.66 11.02
CA LEU A 8 11.33 -35.70 10.82
C LEU A 8 11.09 -34.77 9.62
N LEU A 9 10.33 -35.21 8.61
CA LEU A 9 10.04 -34.43 7.41
C LEU A 9 9.03 -33.29 7.65
N VAL A 10 8.16 -33.44 8.66
CA VAL A 10 7.18 -32.40 9.07
C VAL A 10 7.85 -31.23 9.79
N PHE A 11 9.01 -31.44 10.42
CA PHE A 11 9.76 -30.39 11.13
C PHE A 11 10.52 -29.41 10.20
N PHE A 12 10.68 -29.76 8.91
CA PHE A 12 11.36 -28.92 7.91
C PHE A 12 10.43 -27.98 7.15
N ILE A 13 9.12 -28.01 7.43
CA ILE A 13 8.18 -27.03 6.88
C ILE A 13 8.18 -25.84 7.84
N ASP A 14 9.18 -24.96 7.68
CA ASP A 14 9.13 -23.64 8.29
C ASP A 14 7.95 -22.88 7.67
N PHE A 15 6.94 -22.61 8.49
CA PHE A 15 5.84 -21.74 8.12
C PHE A 15 6.37 -20.32 7.97
N TYR A 16 6.68 -19.92 6.74
CA TYR A 16 6.95 -18.52 6.40
C TYR A 16 5.67 -17.71 6.63
N SER A 17 5.56 -17.09 7.81
CA SER A 17 4.53 -16.09 8.09
C SER A 17 5.09 -14.70 7.77
N HIS A 18 4.46 -14.00 6.82
CA HIS A 18 4.76 -12.61 6.54
C HIS A 18 3.88 -11.72 7.43
N ALA A 19 4.47 -11.00 8.39
CA ALA A 19 3.78 -9.94 9.10
C ALA A 19 3.82 -8.66 8.25
N GLN A 20 2.75 -8.39 7.50
CA GLN A 20 2.59 -7.14 6.72
C GLN A 20 1.70 -6.17 7.52
N PHE A 21 2.10 -4.90 7.58
CA PHE A 21 1.40 -3.89 8.38
C PHE A 21 0.12 -3.43 7.69
N ILE A 22 0.20 -3.17 6.39
CA ILE A 22 -0.91 -2.76 5.53
C ILE A 22 -0.73 -3.39 4.14
N SER A 23 -1.83 -3.66 3.43
CA SER A 23 -1.83 -3.93 1.99
C SER A 23 -1.98 -2.63 1.22
N VAL A 24 -1.26 -2.45 0.10
CA VAL A 24 -1.30 -1.23 -0.72
C VAL A 24 -1.56 -1.55 -2.19
N GLU A 25 -2.47 -0.79 -2.81
CA GLU A 25 -2.86 -0.91 -4.21
C GLU A 25 -2.76 0.47 -4.90
N THR A 26 -2.18 0.54 -6.11
CA THR A 26 -2.03 1.79 -6.89
C THR A 26 -2.82 1.80 -8.19
N ASN A 27 -3.70 0.82 -8.40
CA ASN A 27 -4.50 0.65 -9.62
C ASN A 27 -5.83 1.45 -9.62
N ARG A 28 -6.10 2.20 -8.56
CA ARG A 28 -7.33 2.99 -8.42
C ARG A 28 -7.12 4.40 -8.94
N THR A 29 -8.17 4.97 -9.54
CA THR A 29 -8.11 6.36 -10.01
C THR A 29 -8.23 7.33 -8.83
N PRO A 30 -7.65 8.53 -8.91
CA PRO A 30 -7.80 9.55 -7.87
C PRO A 30 -9.26 9.89 -7.55
N ASP A 31 -10.13 9.94 -8.56
CA ASP A 31 -11.56 10.19 -8.36
C ASP A 31 -12.24 9.05 -7.57
N ASP A 32 -11.91 7.79 -7.87
CA ASP A 32 -12.39 6.63 -7.12
C ASP A 32 -11.92 6.67 -5.65
N LEU A 33 -10.65 6.99 -5.43
CA LEU A 33 -10.07 7.11 -4.10
C LEU A 33 -10.78 8.20 -3.27
N VAL A 34 -11.01 9.38 -3.84
CA VAL A 34 -11.67 10.47 -3.11
C VAL A 34 -13.14 10.12 -2.83
N ARG A 35 -13.89 9.63 -3.82
CA ARG A 35 -15.32 9.32 -3.67
C ARG A 35 -15.57 8.13 -2.74
N ASN A 36 -14.87 7.03 -2.97
CA ASN A 36 -15.20 5.75 -2.38
C ASN A 36 -14.36 5.44 -1.14
N THR A 37 -13.21 6.10 -0.94
CA THR A 37 -12.38 5.90 0.25
C THR A 37 -12.43 7.07 1.24
N LEU A 38 -12.37 8.34 0.78
CA LEU A 38 -12.39 9.47 1.71
C LEU A 38 -13.80 9.86 2.14
N THR A 39 -14.72 10.02 1.19
CA THR A 39 -16.01 10.61 1.54
C THR A 39 -16.99 9.63 2.17
N GLN A 40 -16.86 8.31 1.91
CA GLN A 40 -17.68 7.17 2.41
C GLN A 40 -19.21 7.40 2.47
N SER A 41 -19.71 8.52 1.95
CA SER A 41 -21.03 9.07 2.20
C SER A 41 -21.62 9.46 0.86
N VAL A 42 -22.77 8.87 0.56
CA VAL A 42 -23.50 9.06 -0.71
C VAL A 42 -24.03 10.50 -0.90
N CYS A 43 -23.92 11.34 0.12
CA CYS A 43 -24.44 12.70 0.15
C CYS A 43 -23.42 13.76 -0.31
N ILE A 44 -22.15 13.39 -0.54
CA ILE A 44 -21.09 14.34 -0.91
C ILE A 44 -20.82 14.22 -2.42
N ASN A 45 -21.19 15.26 -3.17
CA ASN A 45 -20.90 15.31 -4.59
C ASN A 45 -19.48 15.85 -4.84
N VAL A 46 -18.53 14.94 -5.04
CA VAL A 46 -17.15 15.27 -5.39
C VAL A 46 -17.08 15.67 -6.87
N SER A 47 -16.39 16.77 -7.18
CA SER A 47 -16.14 17.20 -8.56
C SER A 47 -14.77 17.88 -8.67
N ASN A 48 -14.21 17.92 -9.89
CA ASN A 48 -12.92 18.57 -10.19
C ASN A 48 -11.73 18.00 -9.38
N VAL A 49 -11.69 16.68 -9.17
CA VAL A 49 -10.54 15.99 -8.57
C VAL A 49 -9.33 16.15 -9.49
N LYS A 50 -8.22 16.65 -8.93
CA LYS A 50 -6.96 16.81 -9.65
C LYS A 50 -5.86 16.16 -8.84
N SER A 51 -5.14 15.24 -9.47
CA SER A 51 -4.00 14.59 -8.85
C SER A 51 -2.70 14.94 -9.56
N SER A 52 -1.62 15.10 -8.78
CA SER A 52 -0.26 15.13 -9.30
C SER A 52 0.65 14.23 -8.48
N THR A 53 1.38 13.36 -9.16
CA THR A 53 2.32 12.39 -8.57
C THR A 53 3.46 12.09 -9.55
N GLY A 54 4.44 11.28 -9.14
CA GLY A 54 5.62 10.96 -9.94
C GLY A 54 5.32 10.43 -11.34
N THR A 55 4.20 9.73 -11.55
CA THR A 55 3.79 9.27 -12.90
C THR A 55 3.54 10.43 -13.88
N ASN A 56 3.12 11.60 -13.41
CA ASN A 56 2.99 12.80 -14.25
C ASN A 56 4.35 13.33 -14.74
N TYR A 57 5.45 12.88 -14.14
CA TYR A 57 6.82 13.31 -14.42
C TYR A 57 7.72 12.14 -14.87
N GLY A 58 7.13 11.02 -15.31
CA GLY A 58 7.88 9.84 -15.78
C GLY A 58 8.52 8.99 -14.65
N SER A 59 8.02 9.12 -13.43
CA SER A 59 8.49 8.42 -12.23
C SER A 59 7.43 7.45 -11.67
N THR A 60 7.59 7.05 -10.41
CA THR A 60 6.71 6.09 -9.72
C THR A 60 5.39 6.71 -9.27
N ASN A 61 4.37 5.87 -9.04
CA ASN A 61 3.10 6.33 -8.49
C ASN A 61 3.21 6.46 -6.96
N GLY A 62 2.91 7.65 -6.46
CA GLY A 62 2.92 8.01 -5.05
C GLY A 62 1.53 8.07 -4.42
N ILE A 63 0.48 7.80 -5.20
CA ILE A 63 -0.90 7.76 -4.71
C ILE A 63 -1.38 6.31 -4.74
N GLY A 64 -1.93 5.84 -3.63
CA GLY A 64 -2.48 4.49 -3.53
C GLY A 64 -3.59 4.37 -2.49
N TYR A 65 -4.35 3.29 -2.58
CA TYR A 65 -5.26 2.83 -1.54
C TYR A 65 -4.51 1.91 -0.60
N PHE A 66 -4.76 2.00 0.70
CA PHE A 66 -4.29 1.01 1.65
C PHE A 66 -5.44 0.37 2.41
N LYS A 67 -5.24 -0.89 2.77
CA LYS A 67 -6.11 -1.64 3.67
C LYS A 67 -5.28 -2.24 4.79
N ASN A 68 -5.74 -2.06 6.00
CA ASN A 68 -5.07 -2.57 7.18
C ASN A 68 -5.24 -4.10 7.27
N THR A 69 -4.12 -4.77 7.53
CA THR A 69 -4.05 -6.22 7.78
C THR A 69 -3.68 -6.53 9.23
N ASN A 70 -3.39 -5.51 10.03
CA ASN A 70 -2.96 -5.59 11.42
C ASN A 70 -4.00 -4.95 12.38
N PRO A 71 -4.63 -5.73 13.28
CA PRO A 71 -5.61 -5.20 14.23
C PRO A 71 -5.04 -4.17 15.22
N ALA A 72 -3.72 -4.07 15.37
CA ALA A 72 -3.08 -3.06 16.21
C ALA A 72 -3.02 -1.66 15.57
N PHE A 73 -3.24 -1.54 14.25
CA PHE A 73 -3.26 -0.25 13.57
C PHE A 73 -4.68 0.33 13.58
N PRO A 74 -4.89 1.57 14.07
CA PRO A 74 -6.23 2.11 14.34
C PRO A 74 -7.01 2.52 13.09
N ILE A 75 -6.38 2.58 11.91
CA ILE A 75 -7.03 2.96 10.65
C ILE A 75 -7.27 1.70 9.83
N SER A 76 -8.52 1.42 9.44
CA SER A 76 -8.88 0.21 8.71
C SER A 76 -8.51 0.24 7.23
N GLU A 77 -8.64 1.40 6.59
CA GLU A 77 -8.32 1.64 5.18
C GLU A 77 -8.23 3.14 4.92
N GLY A 78 -7.64 3.52 3.79
CA GLY A 78 -7.50 4.93 3.44
C GLY A 78 -6.69 5.16 2.17
N ILE A 79 -6.30 6.41 1.94
CA ILE A 79 -5.41 6.80 0.86
C ILE A 79 -4.00 7.03 1.42
N ILE A 80 -2.99 6.54 0.70
CA ILE A 80 -1.58 6.87 0.88
C ILE A 80 -1.17 7.92 -0.13
N LEU A 81 -0.50 8.95 0.37
CA LEU A 81 0.21 9.96 -0.42
C LEU A 81 1.69 9.88 -0.01
N SER A 82 2.56 9.49 -0.94
CA SER A 82 4.00 9.27 -0.70
C SER A 82 4.81 9.89 -1.82
N THR A 83 5.82 10.71 -1.49
CA THR A 83 6.78 11.34 -2.44
C THR A 83 7.74 10.33 -3.11
N GLY A 84 7.39 9.04 -3.04
CA GLY A 84 8.09 7.89 -3.60
C GLY A 84 7.07 6.85 -4.05
N ASN A 85 7.50 5.65 -4.40
CA ASN A 85 6.60 4.59 -4.79
C ASN A 85 5.67 4.18 -3.63
N ALA A 86 4.36 4.45 -3.76
CA ALA A 86 3.37 4.16 -2.75
C ALA A 86 3.31 2.66 -2.39
N LEU A 87 3.59 1.76 -3.33
CA LEU A 87 3.60 0.31 -3.08
C LEU A 87 4.65 -0.12 -2.06
N LYS A 88 5.71 0.67 -1.84
CA LYS A 88 6.71 0.37 -0.81
C LYS A 88 6.29 0.77 0.60
N SER A 89 5.09 1.30 0.78
CA SER A 89 4.57 1.70 2.09
C SER A 89 4.05 0.54 2.95
N ILE A 90 4.00 -0.68 2.40
CA ILE A 90 3.52 -1.93 3.06
C ILE A 90 4.31 -2.24 4.35
N GLY A 91 5.61 -1.93 4.36
CA GLY A 91 6.53 -2.22 5.46
C GLY A 91 6.79 -3.73 5.71
N PRO A 92 7.66 -4.08 6.68
CA PRO A 92 8.57 -3.20 7.41
C PRO A 92 9.66 -2.63 6.50
N ASN A 93 9.89 -1.32 6.58
CA ASN A 93 10.93 -0.66 5.82
C ASN A 93 12.24 -0.69 6.61
N THR A 94 13.21 -1.50 6.17
CA THR A 94 14.52 -1.66 6.80
C THR A 94 15.59 -0.73 6.21
N SER A 95 15.24 0.04 5.17
CA SER A 95 16.13 0.95 4.46
C SER A 95 15.41 2.25 4.08
N ARG A 96 16.19 3.26 3.66
CA ARG A 96 15.64 4.56 3.25
C ARG A 96 14.97 4.44 1.89
N LEU A 97 13.65 4.58 1.85
CA LEU A 97 12.88 4.66 0.60
C LEU A 97 13.06 6.03 -0.04
N GLN A 98 13.57 6.07 -1.27
CA GLN A 98 13.79 7.27 -2.10
C GLN A 98 13.48 6.95 -3.55
N ASP A 99 12.27 6.46 -3.81
CA ASP A 99 11.87 6.06 -5.16
C ASP A 99 11.29 7.21 -5.99
N GLY A 100 11.54 8.45 -5.57
CA GLY A 100 11.19 9.66 -6.29
C GLY A 100 12.39 10.23 -7.06
N ILE A 101 12.12 11.28 -7.86
CA ILE A 101 13.13 11.99 -8.66
C ILE A 101 13.05 13.49 -8.36
N ASP A 102 14.13 14.24 -8.61
CA ASP A 102 14.23 15.66 -8.28
C ASP A 102 13.22 16.55 -9.03
N THR A 103 12.68 16.07 -10.15
CA THR A 103 11.65 16.76 -10.95
C THR A 103 10.23 16.50 -10.44
N TRP A 104 10.05 15.66 -9.42
CA TRP A 104 8.74 15.38 -8.83
C TRP A 104 8.35 16.49 -7.84
N PRO A 105 7.31 17.32 -8.13
CA PRO A 105 6.79 18.28 -7.16
C PRO A 105 5.99 17.61 -6.03
N VAL A 106 5.60 18.41 -5.04
CA VAL A 106 4.71 17.99 -3.94
C VAL A 106 3.44 17.32 -4.47
N ILE A 107 3.03 16.22 -3.83
CA ILE A 107 1.81 15.48 -4.18
C ILE A 107 0.57 16.29 -3.85
N VAL A 108 -0.39 16.24 -4.77
CA VAL A 108 -1.69 16.90 -4.62
C VAL A 108 -2.77 15.89 -5.02
N ILE A 109 -3.86 15.83 -4.25
CA ILE A 109 -5.09 15.08 -4.58
C ILE A 109 -6.32 15.93 -4.23
#